data_AF-A0A4D6L9Y4-F1
#
_entry.id   AF-A0A4D6L9Y4-F1
#
_cell.length_a   1.000
_cell.length_b   1.000
_cell.length_c   1.000
_cell.angle_alpha   90.00
_cell.angle_beta   90.00
_cell.angle_gamma   90.00
#
_symmetry.space_group_name_H-M   'P 1'
#
loop_
_entity.id
_entity.type
_entity.pdbx_description
1 polymer ?
#
loop_
_entity_poly.entity_id
_entity_poly.type
_entity_poly.pdbx_seq_one_letter_code
_entity_poly.pdbx_strand_id
1 'polypeptide(L)'
;MEGEEEGARLSIYKAARSIKRRDNSLYNALRSIYQDSIFVSEISLLWPQLPLLANLRCGLWYSRSFHSTCYFKSTDGHTNNCSFSTARLNLHVAQLAGTLLSHSQFSKT
;
A
#
# COMPACT_ATOMS: atom_id res chain seq x y z
N MET A 1 -10.62 47.38 24.70
CA MET A 1 -11.44 46.24 25.15
C MET A 1 -10.94 45.03 24.40
N GLU A 2 -9.92 44.40 24.96
CA GLU A 2 -9.49 43.03 24.62
C GLU A 2 -10.71 42.13 24.89
N GLY A 3 -11.06 41.22 23.98
CA GLY A 3 -10.34 39.97 23.76
C GLY A 3 -11.11 38.91 24.55
N GLU A 4 -11.57 37.83 23.91
CA GLU A 4 -12.71 37.10 24.46
C GLU A 4 -13.61 36.37 23.44
N GLU A 5 -13.14 35.99 22.23
CA GLU A 5 -13.93 35.08 21.38
C GLU A 5 -13.85 33.67 21.97
N GLU A 6 -14.70 33.44 22.99
CA GLU A 6 -14.89 32.18 23.69
C GLU A 6 -15.18 31.05 22.69
N GLY A 7 -14.41 29.97 22.81
CA GLY A 7 -14.25 28.93 21.80
C GLY A 7 -15.57 28.32 21.31
N ALA A 8 -15.94 28.65 20.08
CA ALA A 8 -17.03 27.98 19.38
C ALA A 8 -16.78 26.46 19.36
N ARG A 9 -17.64 25.69 20.05
CA ARG A 9 -17.58 24.21 20.06
C ARG A 9 -17.62 23.70 18.62
N LEU A 10 -16.46 23.28 18.12
CA LEU A 10 -16.34 22.69 16.81
C LEU A 10 -17.21 21.43 16.75
N SER A 11 -18.01 21.28 15.70
CA SER A 11 -18.63 19.99 15.43
C SER A 11 -17.55 18.93 15.29
N ILE A 12 -17.84 17.70 15.71
CA ILE A 12 -16.91 16.56 15.61
C ILE A 12 -16.31 16.46 14.20
N TYR A 13 -17.14 16.70 13.19
CA TYR A 13 -16.73 16.74 11.79
C TYR A 13 -15.66 17.82 11.48
N LYS A 14 -15.86 19.05 11.96
CA LYS A 14 -14.92 20.16 11.77
C LYS A 14 -13.61 19.91 12.54
N ALA A 15 -13.71 19.38 13.76
CA ALA A 15 -12.55 19.01 14.55
C ALA A 15 -11.70 17.91 13.87
N ALA A 16 -12.33 16.82 13.42
CA ALA A 16 -11.65 15.73 12.71
C ALA A 16 -10.99 16.20 11.41
N ARG A 17 -11.67 17.05 10.62
CA ARG A 17 -11.10 17.62 9.40
C ARG A 17 -9.90 18.53 9.69
N SER A 18 -9.96 19.32 10.77
CA SER A 18 -8.85 20.18 11.20
C SER A 18 -7.62 19.36 11.61
N ILE A 19 -7.81 18.27 12.35
CA ILE A 19 -6.75 17.30 12.69
C ILE A 19 -6.14 16.73 11.41
N LYS A 20 -6.97 16.16 10.52
CA LYS A 20 -6.49 15.58 9.25
C LYS A 20 -5.70 16.57 8.39
N ARG A 21 -6.10 17.84 8.37
CA ARG A 21 -5.39 18.89 7.64
C ARG A 21 -4.00 19.17 8.24
N ARG A 22 -3.88 19.17 9.56
CA ARG A 22 -2.59 19.32 10.26
C ARG A 22 -1.67 18.11 10.05
N ASP A 23 -2.26 16.93 9.96
CA ASP A 23 -1.50 15.70 9.73
C ASP A 23 -0.99 15.56 8.28
N ASN A 24 -1.61 16.23 7.31
CA ASN A 24 -1.20 16.21 5.91
C ASN A 24 -0.01 17.15 5.61
N SER A 25 1.06 17.01 6.39
CA SER A 25 2.32 17.72 6.17
C SER A 25 3.28 16.88 5.31
N LEU A 26 4.20 17.54 4.60
CA LEU A 26 5.26 16.86 3.86
C LEU A 26 6.08 15.93 4.76
N TYR A 27 6.40 16.39 5.97
CA TYR A 27 7.12 15.59 6.96
C TYR A 27 6.38 14.29 7.29
N ASN A 28 5.08 14.38 7.61
CA ASN A 28 4.28 13.20 7.95
C ASN A 28 4.13 12.25 6.77
N ALA A 29 4.00 12.78 5.54
CA ALA A 29 3.96 11.96 4.33
C ALA A 29 5.27 11.18 4.16
N LEU A 30 6.42 11.86 4.20
CA LEU A 30 7.74 11.23 4.09
C LEU A 30 8.00 10.24 5.22
N ARG A 31 7.58 10.56 6.45
CA ARG A 31 7.70 9.66 7.60
C ARG A 31 6.85 8.40 7.42
N SER A 32 5.63 8.52 6.92
CA SER A 32 4.76 7.38 6.59
C SER A 32 5.41 6.49 5.53
N ILE A 33 5.93 7.07 4.44
CA ILE A 33 6.64 6.33 3.39
C ILE A 33 7.85 5.58 3.96
N TYR A 34 8.64 6.25 4.82
CA TYR A 34 9.79 5.63 5.45
C TYR A 34 9.39 4.44 6.34
N GLN A 35 8.36 4.60 7.17
CA GLN A 35 7.84 3.51 8.01
C GLN A 35 7.33 2.33 7.17
N ASP A 36 6.55 2.61 6.12
CA ASP A 36 6.08 1.57 5.18
C ASP A 36 7.25 0.86 4.50
N SER A 37 8.34 1.57 4.17
CA SER A 37 9.53 0.97 3.57
C SER A 37 10.25 -0.01 4.50
N ILE A 38 10.31 0.30 5.79
CA ILE A 38 10.87 -0.60 6.81
C ILE A 38 9.99 -1.86 6.89
N PHE A 39 8.68 -1.68 7.02
CA PHE A 39 7.73 -2.79 7.08
C PHE A 39 7.84 -3.71 5.86
N VAL A 40 7.84 -3.14 4.64
CA VAL A 40 8.01 -3.93 3.41
C VAL A 40 9.32 -4.70 3.39
N SER A 41 10.41 -4.08 3.87
CA SER A 41 11.71 -4.77 4.01
C SER A 41 11.62 -5.95 4.97
N GLU A 42 11.03 -5.79 6.15
CA GLU A 42 10.84 -6.86 7.14
C GLU A 42 10.03 -8.02 6.57
N ILE A 43 8.90 -7.73 5.91
CA ILE A 43 8.06 -8.74 5.26
C ILE A 43 8.84 -9.49 4.16
N SER A 44 9.63 -8.78 3.35
CA SER A 44 10.43 -9.43 2.31
C SER A 44 11.48 -10.40 2.86
N LEU A 45 12.02 -10.11 4.06
CA LEU A 45 12.97 -10.98 4.75
C LEU A 45 12.29 -12.20 5.39
N LEU A 46 11.04 -12.07 5.81
CA LEU A 46 10.26 -13.18 6.39
C LEU A 46 9.85 -14.22 5.34
N TRP A 47 9.63 -13.78 4.09
CA TRP A 47 9.24 -14.66 2.98
C TRP A 47 10.12 -14.43 1.73
N PRO A 48 11.43 -14.75 1.79
CA PRO A 48 12.36 -14.48 0.69
C PRO A 48 12.03 -15.25 -0.59
N GLN A 49 11.26 -16.34 -0.50
CA GLN A 49 10.78 -17.12 -1.63
C GLN A 49 9.63 -16.45 -2.39
N LEU A 50 8.99 -15.43 -1.82
CA LEU A 50 7.89 -14.71 -2.46
C LEU A 50 8.45 -13.45 -3.15
N PRO A 51 8.14 -13.23 -4.44
CA PRO A 51 8.62 -12.06 -5.14
C PRO A 51 7.92 -10.81 -4.61
N LEU A 52 8.74 -9.81 -4.28
CA LEU A 52 8.25 -8.50 -3.93
C LEU A 52 7.86 -7.72 -5.19
N LEU A 53 6.58 -7.31 -5.29
CA LEU A 53 6.04 -6.53 -6.42
C LEU A 53 5.59 -5.14 -5.95
N ALA A 54 5.92 -4.13 -6.75
CA ALA A 54 5.44 -2.77 -6.51
C ALA A 54 4.06 -2.55 -7.16
N ASN A 55 3.04 -2.23 -6.35
CA ASN A 55 1.77 -1.75 -6.90
C ASN A 55 1.91 -0.29 -7.36
N LEU A 56 1.80 -0.02 -8.65
CA LEU A 56 1.99 1.32 -9.23
C LEU A 56 0.91 2.35 -8.82
N ARG A 57 -0.10 1.96 -8.05
CA ARG A 57 -1.03 2.89 -7.38
C ARG A 57 -0.37 3.68 -6.25
N CYS A 58 0.56 3.08 -5.51
CA CYS A 58 1.17 3.68 -4.32
C CYS A 58 2.41 2.95 -3.78
N GLY A 59 2.70 1.73 -4.21
CA GLY A 59 3.71 0.86 -3.62
C GLY A 59 5.15 1.04 -4.12
N LEU A 60 5.39 1.85 -5.17
CA LEU A 60 6.73 1.99 -5.77
C LEU A 60 7.75 2.64 -4.81
N TRP A 61 7.29 3.28 -3.73
CA TRP A 61 8.11 4.09 -2.85
C TRP A 61 8.72 3.28 -1.70
N TYR A 62 8.26 2.04 -1.49
CA TYR A 62 8.53 1.28 -0.28
C TYR A 62 9.76 0.38 -0.35
N SER A 63 10.40 0.21 -1.51
CA SER A 63 11.65 -0.55 -1.64
C SER A 63 12.50 0.03 -2.77
N ARG A 64 13.81 -0.21 -2.71
CA ARG A 64 14.76 0.14 -3.77
C ARG A 64 14.72 -0.84 -4.94
N SER A 65 14.28 -2.07 -4.69
CA SER A 65 14.27 -3.15 -5.67
C SER A 65 12.99 -3.97 -5.58
N PHE A 66 12.45 -4.31 -6.74
CA PHE A 66 11.26 -5.12 -6.92
C PHE A 66 11.50 -6.11 -8.05
N HIS A 67 10.87 -7.29 -7.95
CA HIS A 67 10.95 -8.31 -9.00
C HIS A 67 10.09 -7.94 -10.21
N SER A 68 8.97 -7.25 -9.96
CA SER A 68 8.08 -6.75 -11.00
C SER A 68 7.18 -5.65 -10.42
N THR A 69 6.28 -5.13 -11.25
CA THR A 69 5.26 -4.16 -10.84
C THR A 69 3.87 -4.77 -10.99
N CYS A 70 2.86 -4.19 -10.37
CA CYS A 70 1.46 -4.57 -10.58
C CYS A 70 0.56 -3.33 -10.47
N TYR A 71 -0.73 -3.50 -10.74
CA TYR A 71 -1.70 -2.41 -10.74
C TYR A 71 -3.03 -2.91 -10.16
N PHE A 72 -3.06 -3.23 -8.87
CA PHE A 72 -4.29 -3.64 -8.18
C PHE A 72 -5.02 -2.43 -7.62
N LYS A 73 -6.33 -2.36 -7.82
CA LYS A 73 -7.25 -1.50 -7.07
C LYS A 73 -7.64 -2.18 -5.76
N SER A 74 -8.11 -1.41 -4.78
CA SER A 74 -8.68 -1.96 -3.54
C SER A 74 -9.87 -2.88 -3.76
N THR A 75 -10.56 -2.74 -4.91
CA THR A 75 -11.69 -3.58 -5.30
C THR A 75 -11.30 -4.89 -5.98
N ASP A 76 -10.03 -5.02 -6.38
CA ASP A 76 -9.52 -6.19 -7.10
C ASP A 76 -9.22 -7.27 -6.04
N GLY A 77 -10.19 -8.14 -5.80
CA GLY A 77 -10.12 -9.17 -4.74
C GLY A 77 -11.35 -9.27 -3.85
N HIS A 78 -12.35 -8.39 -4.02
CA HIS A 78 -13.65 -8.58 -3.38
C HIS A 78 -14.36 -9.80 -3.97
N THR A 79 -14.93 -10.65 -3.11
CA THR A 79 -15.76 -11.79 -3.51
C THR A 79 -16.85 -11.32 -4.48
N ASN A 80 -17.00 -12.02 -5.61
CA ASN A 80 -17.90 -11.70 -6.74
C ASN A 80 -17.52 -10.49 -7.60
N ASN A 81 -16.39 -9.82 -7.35
CA ASN A 81 -15.90 -8.77 -8.22
C ASN A 81 -14.79 -9.29 -9.15
N CYS A 82 -15.21 -9.90 -10.26
CA CYS A 82 -14.33 -10.42 -11.31
C CYS A 82 -14.14 -9.41 -12.47
N SER A 83 -14.30 -8.11 -12.21
CA SER A 83 -14.14 -7.06 -13.23
C SER A 83 -12.66 -6.89 -13.59
N PHE A 84 -12.11 -7.84 -14.34
CA PHE A 84 -10.75 -7.78 -14.84
C PHE A 84 -10.60 -6.59 -15.81
N SER A 85 -9.72 -5.67 -15.46
CA SER A 85 -9.37 -4.55 -16.33
C SER A 85 -8.63 -5.07 -17.57
N THR A 86 -9.28 -5.09 -18.73
CA THR A 86 -8.68 -5.49 -20.02
C THR A 86 -7.51 -4.60 -20.45
N ALA A 87 -7.44 -3.36 -19.96
CA ALA A 87 -6.35 -2.42 -20.22
C ALA A 87 -5.15 -2.54 -19.26
N ARG A 88 -5.31 -3.23 -18.12
CA ARG A 88 -4.27 -3.34 -17.06
C ARG A 88 -4.30 -4.73 -16.47
N LEU A 89 -4.10 -5.70 -17.35
CA LEU A 89 -4.12 -7.11 -17.00
C LEU A 89 -2.85 -7.42 -16.19
N ASN A 90 -2.99 -7.65 -14.88
CA ASN A 90 -1.90 -8.13 -14.01
C ASN A 90 -1.55 -9.62 -14.30
N LEU A 91 -1.61 -10.06 -15.57
CA LEU A 91 -1.48 -11.46 -15.97
C LEU A 91 -0.09 -12.02 -15.64
N HIS A 92 0.95 -11.19 -15.76
CA HIS A 92 2.31 -11.55 -15.38
C HIS A 92 2.44 -11.89 -13.88
N VAL A 93 1.57 -11.34 -13.02
CA VAL A 93 1.52 -11.71 -11.60
C VAL A 93 1.02 -13.14 -11.43
N ALA A 94 -0.02 -13.53 -12.18
CA ALA A 94 -0.53 -14.90 -12.18
C ALA A 94 0.51 -15.89 -12.75
N GLN A 95 1.20 -15.51 -13.82
CA GLN A 95 2.30 -16.30 -14.37
C GLN A 95 3.42 -16.49 -13.34
N LEU A 96 3.85 -15.42 -12.68
CA LEU A 96 4.88 -15.46 -11.66
C LEU A 96 4.47 -16.35 -10.47
N ALA A 97 3.22 -16.25 -10.02
CA ALA A 97 2.68 -17.12 -8.97
C ALA A 97 2.68 -18.60 -9.39
N GLY A 98 2.30 -18.91 -10.63
CA GLY A 98 2.32 -20.27 -11.17
C GLY A 98 3.73 -20.87 -11.22
N THR A 99 4.72 -20.08 -11.64
CA THR A 99 6.12 -20.51 -11.69
C THR A 99 6.65 -20.83 -10.28
N LEU A 100 6.36 -20.01 -9.27
CA LEU A 100 6.80 -20.27 -7.88
C LEU A 100 6.28 -21.60 -7.33
N LEU A 101 5.00 -21.90 -7.57
CA LEU A 101 4.38 -23.15 -7.10
C LEU A 101 5.04 -24.38 -7.73
N SER A 102 5.52 -24.27 -8.97
CA SER A 102 6.24 -25.36 -9.64
C SER A 102 7.62 -25.64 -9.03
N HIS A 103 8.31 -24.60 -8.51
CA HIS A 103 9.63 -24.73 -7.90
C HIS A 103 9.58 -25.17 -6.43
N SER A 104 8.54 -24.81 -5.67
CA SER A 104 8.39 -25.28 -4.27
C SER A 104 8.13 -26.78 -4.13
N GLN A 105 7.70 -27.47 -5.19
CA GLN A 105 7.47 -28.92 -5.16
C GLN A 105 8.76 -29.76 -5.26
N PHE A 106 9.92 -29.15 -5.54
CA PHE A 106 11.20 -29.86 -5.70
C PHE A 106 12.20 -29.67 -4.56
N SER A 107 11.84 -28.93 -3.50
CA SER A 107 12.68 -28.77 -2.29
C SER A 107 12.21 -29.66 -1.12
N LYS A 108 11.74 -30.87 -1.44
CA LYS A 108 11.45 -31.94 -0.48
C LYS A 108 11.97 -33.28 -1.01
N THR A 109 13.28 -33.38 -1.14
CA THR A 109 14.08 -34.62 -1.20
C THR A 109 15.45 -34.28 -0.64
#